data_AF-A0A257UQW8-F1
#
_entry.id   AF-A0A257UQW8-F1
#
_cell.length_a   1.000
_cell.length_b   1.000
_cell.length_c   1.000
_cell.angle_alpha   90.00
_cell.angle_beta   90.00
_cell.angle_gamma   90.00
#
_symmetry.space_group_name_H-M   'P 1'
#
loop_
_entity.id
_entity.type
_entity.pdbx_description
1 polymer ?
#
loop_
_entity_poly.entity_id
_entity_poly.type
_entity_poly.pdbx_seq_one_letter_code
_entity_poly.pdbx_strand_id
1 'polypeptide(L)'
;MVRLTGERLCYTPDQQKRAAAQEAAKLVKSGMRLGLGTGSTIDYLLDALAARIVAENLEVTCATTSVATEYRAAGLGITVVPLIGMLDLAIDGADEVEFGTLQLIKGLGGALLREKQVAESSRQFVVIADESKLVRRLGEHNPLPVEIVEFAAERTIARIGELGLTARLRLADDGLPYRTDNGNHIVDCTVEIDLSPKLLDASLKSIAGVVETGLFTHGCSAAIIGMTDGSTRRFDGDTSARAGVASFVATLRAMTMPQPRRKPMIGVMGVSASGKSTIGALLAACLDVPFIDGDDLHPQSNRNKMHAGYPLDDNDRLPWLHRIAGELRAWRQAGCGGVIVSSLLTRHYRDLVRSGCPELVLVNLTGSRDLLARRIAGRHGHFMPPDLLDSQFAALEPPGADETAMTVDIDASPITLITTIMQRLADGY
;
A
#
# COMPACT_ATOMS: atom_id res chain seq x y z
N MET A 1 51.93 -3.05 -23.48
CA MET A 1 50.77 -3.57 -24.22
C MET A 1 49.99 -4.49 -23.28
N VAL A 2 49.07 -3.93 -22.50
CA VAL A 2 48.25 -4.69 -21.54
C VAL A 2 47.04 -5.22 -22.31
N ARG A 3 46.84 -6.54 -22.31
CA ARG A 3 45.66 -7.16 -22.93
C ARG A 3 44.42 -6.80 -22.09
N LEU A 4 43.49 -6.09 -22.70
CA LEU A 4 42.12 -5.92 -22.21
C LEU A 4 41.37 -7.23 -22.50
N THR A 5 41.34 -8.16 -21.55
CA THR A 5 40.34 -9.24 -21.55
C THR A 5 39.09 -8.70 -20.84
N GLY A 6 38.07 -8.38 -21.64
CA GLY A 6 36.76 -7.95 -21.15
C GLY A 6 35.99 -9.09 -20.50
N GLU A 7 36.36 -9.48 -19.29
CA GLU A 7 35.46 -10.22 -18.41
C GLU A 7 34.39 -9.23 -17.93
N ARG A 8 33.13 -9.44 -18.35
CA ARG A 8 31.99 -8.77 -17.71
C ARG A 8 32.01 -9.16 -16.24
N LEU A 9 32.17 -8.18 -15.35
CA LEU A 9 32.08 -8.37 -13.90
C LEU A 9 30.70 -8.96 -13.58
N CYS A 10 30.67 -10.20 -13.10
CA CYS A 10 29.46 -10.86 -12.62
C CYS A 10 29.36 -10.62 -11.10
N TYR A 11 28.37 -9.85 -10.66
CA TYR A 11 28.14 -9.55 -9.25
C TYR A 11 27.66 -10.79 -8.51
N THR A 12 28.22 -11.03 -7.31
CA THR A 12 27.73 -12.06 -6.39
C THR A 12 26.33 -11.72 -5.89
N PRO A 13 25.55 -12.70 -5.37
CA PRO A 13 24.23 -12.41 -4.80
C PRO A 13 24.26 -11.31 -3.74
N ASP A 14 25.27 -11.27 -2.87
CA ASP A 14 25.41 -10.21 -1.86
C ASP A 14 25.69 -8.83 -2.48
N GLN A 15 26.47 -8.76 -3.55
CA GLN A 15 26.68 -7.51 -4.28
C GLN A 15 25.41 -7.03 -4.97
N GLN A 16 24.62 -7.94 -5.53
CA GLN A 16 23.31 -7.65 -6.13
C GLN A 16 22.32 -7.14 -5.08
N LYS A 17 22.20 -7.84 -3.94
CA LYS A 17 21.37 -7.41 -2.80
C LYS A 17 21.74 -6.02 -2.31
N ARG A 18 23.04 -5.75 -2.16
CA ARG A 18 23.55 -4.43 -1.75
C ARG A 18 23.20 -3.35 -2.77
N ALA A 19 23.34 -3.61 -4.06
CA ALA A 19 22.98 -2.66 -5.12
C ALA A 19 21.48 -2.33 -5.09
N ALA A 20 20.62 -3.35 -5.00
CA ALA A 20 19.17 -3.18 -4.88
C ALA A 20 18.78 -2.38 -3.63
N ALA A 21 19.38 -2.72 -2.48
CA ALA A 21 19.16 -2.04 -1.21
C ALA A 21 19.57 -0.55 -1.26
N GLN A 22 20.73 -0.25 -1.84
CA GLN A 22 21.20 1.13 -2.02
C GLN A 22 20.28 1.95 -2.94
N GLU A 23 19.76 1.32 -4.01
CA GLU A 23 18.81 1.97 -4.91
C GLU A 23 17.48 2.24 -4.22
N ALA A 24 16.94 1.26 -3.50
CA ALA A 24 15.70 1.41 -2.75
C ALA A 24 15.82 2.42 -1.61
N ALA A 25 16.99 2.50 -0.95
CA ALA A 25 17.24 3.49 0.08
C ALA A 25 16.96 4.90 -0.42
N LYS A 26 17.25 5.23 -1.70
CA LYS A 26 17.02 6.56 -2.30
C LYS A 26 15.55 6.99 -2.35
N LEU A 27 14.62 6.04 -2.25
CA LEU A 27 13.18 6.33 -2.21
C LEU A 27 12.75 7.02 -0.91
N VAL A 28 13.53 6.82 0.17
CA VAL A 28 13.24 7.39 1.48
C VAL A 28 13.49 8.89 1.50
N LYS A 29 12.52 9.64 1.99
CA LYS A 29 12.55 11.09 2.19
C LYS A 29 12.37 11.42 3.67
N SER A 30 12.93 12.55 4.11
CA SER A 30 12.69 13.07 5.46
C SER A 30 11.19 13.28 5.70
N GLY A 31 10.74 13.01 6.92
CA GLY A 31 9.34 13.03 7.35
C GLY A 31 8.56 11.73 7.09
N MET A 32 9.13 10.73 6.40
CA MET A 32 8.42 9.49 6.10
C MET A 32 8.27 8.55 7.29
N ARG A 33 7.13 7.84 7.34
CA ARG A 33 6.89 6.67 8.18
C ARG A 33 7.11 5.41 7.34
N LEU A 34 8.06 4.59 7.75
CA LEU A 34 8.54 3.47 6.96
C LEU A 34 8.05 2.12 7.49
N GLY A 35 7.87 1.17 6.59
CA GLY A 35 7.79 -0.26 6.90
C GLY A 35 9.10 -0.92 6.51
N LEU A 36 9.80 -1.56 7.43
CA LEU A 36 11.08 -2.21 7.15
C LEU A 36 10.96 -3.72 7.29
N GLY A 37 11.25 -4.40 6.19
CA GLY A 37 11.13 -5.82 5.99
C GLY A 37 12.06 -6.71 6.83
N THR A 38 12.21 -7.96 6.42
CA THR A 38 13.08 -8.94 7.10
C THR A 38 14.01 -9.63 6.10
N GLY A 39 15.20 -10.04 6.57
CA GLY A 39 16.13 -10.90 5.85
C GLY A 39 17.38 -10.19 5.30
N SER A 40 18.29 -10.99 4.74
CA SER A 40 19.65 -10.54 4.37
C SER A 40 19.70 -9.37 3.37
N THR A 41 18.75 -9.25 2.45
CA THR A 41 18.69 -8.11 1.53
C THR A 41 18.29 -6.83 2.26
N ILE A 42 17.34 -6.95 3.19
CA ILE A 42 16.95 -5.85 4.07
C ILE A 42 18.11 -5.45 4.98
N ASP A 43 19.02 -6.37 5.27
CA ASP A 43 20.14 -6.00 6.10
C ASP A 43 21.01 -4.91 5.47
N TYR A 44 21.29 -5.03 4.17
CA TYR A 44 21.98 -3.99 3.42
C TYR A 44 21.17 -2.70 3.29
N LEU A 45 19.83 -2.78 3.28
CA LEU A 45 18.96 -1.61 3.25
C LEU A 45 19.08 -0.81 4.54
N LEU A 46 19.05 -1.47 5.70
CA LEU A 46 19.19 -0.80 6.99
C LEU A 46 20.56 -0.09 7.09
N ASP A 47 21.64 -0.72 6.62
CA ASP A 47 22.97 -0.09 6.61
C ASP A 47 22.98 1.16 5.72
N ALA A 48 22.42 1.07 4.50
CA ALA A 48 22.34 2.18 3.57
C ALA A 48 21.45 3.32 4.10
N LEU A 49 20.32 2.98 4.74
CA LEU A 49 19.40 3.93 5.33
C LEU A 49 20.01 4.65 6.53
N ALA A 50 20.68 3.92 7.43
CA ALA A 50 21.37 4.51 8.58
C ALA A 50 22.45 5.50 8.14
N ALA A 51 23.24 5.15 7.11
CA ALA A 51 24.22 6.06 6.54
C ALA A 51 23.59 7.34 5.97
N ARG A 52 22.46 7.22 5.28
CA ARG A 52 21.70 8.38 4.75
C ARG A 52 21.09 9.25 5.84
N ILE A 53 20.53 8.64 6.89
CA ILE A 53 19.95 9.38 8.04
C ILE A 53 20.98 10.34 8.62
N VAL A 54 22.21 9.87 8.82
CA VAL A 54 23.31 10.69 9.34
C VAL A 54 23.79 11.72 8.31
N ALA A 55 24.01 11.30 7.06
CA ALA A 55 24.59 12.18 6.04
C ALA A 55 23.66 13.31 5.59
N GLU A 56 22.35 13.05 5.58
CA GLU A 56 21.33 13.97 5.04
C GLU A 56 20.42 14.55 6.12
N ASN A 57 20.62 14.21 7.41
CA ASN A 57 19.73 14.56 8.53
C ASN A 57 18.27 14.19 8.26
N LEU A 58 18.02 12.94 7.84
CA LEU A 58 16.66 12.46 7.57
C LEU A 58 15.92 12.19 8.89
N GLU A 59 14.74 12.78 9.04
CA GLU A 59 13.82 12.49 10.14
C GLU A 59 12.85 11.39 9.69
N VAL A 60 13.07 10.14 10.13
CA VAL A 60 12.20 9.02 9.77
C VAL A 60 11.86 8.18 10.98
N THR A 61 10.67 7.57 10.95
CA THR A 61 10.27 6.52 11.91
C THR A 61 9.96 5.24 11.15
N CYS A 62 10.13 4.08 11.77
CA CYS A 62 9.82 2.81 11.13
C CYS A 62 9.04 1.85 12.00
N ALA A 63 8.16 1.07 11.38
CA ALA A 63 7.64 -0.18 11.92
C ALA A 63 8.36 -1.35 11.22
N THR A 64 8.70 -2.39 11.96
CA THR A 64 9.51 -3.52 11.45
C THR A 64 8.67 -4.80 11.34
N THR A 65 9.06 -5.69 10.43
CA THR A 65 8.31 -6.93 10.18
C THR A 65 8.79 -8.11 11.01
N SER A 66 9.87 -7.97 11.79
CA SER A 66 10.34 -8.97 12.74
C SER A 66 11.03 -8.34 13.94
N VAL A 67 11.13 -9.13 15.01
CA VAL A 67 11.92 -8.79 16.20
C VAL A 67 13.41 -8.64 15.83
N ALA A 68 13.92 -9.47 14.92
CA ALA A 68 15.29 -9.35 14.43
C ALA A 68 15.55 -8.01 13.73
N THR A 69 14.65 -7.59 12.83
CA THR A 69 14.74 -6.28 12.17
C THR A 69 14.61 -5.13 13.17
N GLU A 70 13.74 -5.24 14.18
CA GLU A 70 13.61 -4.25 15.25
C GLU A 70 14.93 -4.02 15.99
N TYR A 71 15.54 -5.09 16.49
CA TYR A 71 16.83 -5.00 17.19
C TYR A 71 17.92 -4.39 16.31
N ARG A 72 17.99 -4.79 15.04
CA ARG A 72 19.03 -4.29 14.13
C ARG A 72 18.82 -2.83 13.75
N ALA A 73 17.58 -2.43 13.43
CA ALA A 73 17.25 -1.04 13.11
C ALA A 73 17.54 -0.11 14.30
N ALA A 74 17.13 -0.52 15.51
CA ALA A 74 17.43 0.22 16.74
C ALA A 74 18.94 0.33 17.01
N GLY A 75 19.70 -0.76 16.80
CA GLY A 75 21.16 -0.78 16.94
C GLY A 75 21.90 0.14 15.96
N LEU A 76 21.28 0.45 14.81
CA LEU A 76 21.78 1.40 13.82
C LEU A 76 21.29 2.84 14.05
N GLY A 77 20.55 3.09 15.13
CA GLY A 77 20.00 4.41 15.47
C GLY A 77 18.77 4.82 14.65
N ILE A 78 18.10 3.87 13.97
CA ILE A 78 16.85 4.13 13.26
C ILE A 78 15.71 4.10 14.29
N THR A 79 14.86 5.12 14.30
CA THR A 79 13.77 5.23 15.28
C THR A 79 12.65 4.23 14.97
N VAL A 80 12.58 3.15 15.75
CA VAL A 80 11.52 2.13 15.64
C VAL A 80 10.31 2.54 16.49
N VAL A 81 9.11 2.40 15.91
CA VAL A 81 7.82 2.67 16.55
C VAL A 81 6.83 1.54 16.27
N PRO A 82 5.80 1.34 17.12
CA PRO A 82 4.75 0.38 16.82
C PRO A 82 4.03 0.70 15.50
N LEU A 83 3.59 -0.34 14.79
CA LEU A 83 2.77 -0.20 13.59
C LEU A 83 1.41 0.41 13.95
N ILE A 84 1.29 1.74 13.78
CA ILE A 84 0.05 2.46 14.05
C ILE A 84 -0.34 3.34 12.87
N GLY A 85 -1.47 3.04 12.24
CA GLY A 85 -1.97 3.79 11.10
C GLY A 85 -1.16 3.53 9.82
N MET A 86 -1.31 4.44 8.85
CA MET A 86 -0.74 4.27 7.51
C MET A 86 0.73 4.68 7.47
N LEU A 87 1.54 3.87 6.79
CA LEU A 87 2.94 4.11 6.43
C LEU A 87 3.04 4.73 5.04
N ASP A 88 4.08 5.52 4.80
CA ASP A 88 4.34 6.11 3.49
C ASP A 88 4.95 5.10 2.52
N LEU A 89 5.91 4.31 3.01
CA LEU A 89 6.67 3.37 2.20
C LEU A 89 7.05 2.14 3.03
N ALA A 90 6.66 0.96 2.58
CA ALA A 90 7.23 -0.30 3.04
C ALA A 90 8.28 -0.78 2.04
N ILE A 91 9.45 -1.21 2.52
CA ILE A 91 10.47 -1.88 1.72
C ILE A 91 10.77 -3.24 2.34
N ASP A 92 10.66 -4.30 1.55
CA ASP A 92 10.89 -5.67 2.03
C ASP A 92 11.60 -6.54 0.97
N GLY A 93 12.15 -7.67 1.40
CA GLY A 93 12.66 -8.71 0.51
C GLY A 93 11.57 -9.62 -0.02
N ALA A 94 11.93 -10.49 -0.96
CA ALA A 94 11.08 -11.60 -1.40
C ALA A 94 11.89 -12.88 -1.61
N ASP A 95 11.22 -14.02 -1.44
CA ASP A 95 11.77 -15.34 -1.73
C ASP A 95 11.60 -15.68 -3.20
N GLU A 96 10.50 -15.23 -3.81
CA GLU A 96 10.29 -15.20 -5.26
C GLU A 96 9.50 -13.96 -5.68
N VAL A 97 9.80 -13.45 -6.87
CA VAL A 97 9.11 -12.34 -7.54
C VAL A 97 8.70 -12.80 -8.93
N GLU A 98 7.39 -12.92 -9.17
CA GLU A 98 6.86 -13.33 -10.47
C GLU A 98 7.01 -12.21 -11.49
N PHE A 99 7.70 -12.52 -12.59
CA PHE A 99 7.91 -11.56 -13.68
C PHE A 99 6.57 -11.18 -14.35
N GLY A 100 6.34 -9.87 -14.50
CA GLY A 100 5.17 -9.32 -15.17
C GLY A 100 4.00 -8.99 -14.23
N THR A 101 3.74 -9.81 -13.20
CA THR A 101 2.65 -9.55 -12.24
C THR A 101 3.13 -8.90 -10.94
N LEU A 102 4.42 -9.07 -10.59
CA LEU A 102 5.01 -8.71 -9.29
C LEU A 102 4.28 -9.32 -8.09
N GLN A 103 3.61 -10.47 -8.27
CA GLN A 103 3.17 -11.29 -7.15
C GLN A 103 4.39 -11.97 -6.52
N LEU A 104 4.33 -12.25 -5.22
CA LEU A 104 5.49 -12.71 -4.46
C LEU A 104 5.20 -13.98 -3.68
N ILE A 105 6.25 -14.79 -3.49
CA ILE A 105 6.38 -15.68 -2.33
C ILE A 105 7.32 -15.00 -1.33
N LYS A 106 6.90 -14.99 -0.07
CA LYS A 106 7.64 -14.52 1.10
C LYS A 106 7.47 -15.47 2.27
N GLY A 107 8.31 -15.35 3.29
CA GLY A 107 8.15 -16.05 4.56
C GLY A 107 9.17 -17.15 4.86
N LEU A 108 10.19 -17.35 4.02
CA LEU A 108 11.27 -18.28 4.35
C LEU A 108 12.01 -17.87 5.64
N GLY A 109 12.08 -16.57 5.92
CA GLY A 109 12.59 -16.02 7.18
C GLY A 109 11.63 -16.09 8.38
N GLY A 110 10.39 -16.55 8.17
CA GLY A 110 9.41 -16.79 9.22
C GLY A 110 8.58 -15.59 9.69
N ALA A 111 8.69 -14.45 9.00
CA ALA A 111 8.04 -13.19 9.37
C ALA A 111 6.77 -12.86 8.55
N LEU A 112 6.27 -13.78 7.72
CA LEU A 112 5.27 -13.52 6.67
C LEU A 112 4.02 -12.76 7.12
N LEU A 113 3.48 -13.07 8.31
CA LEU A 113 2.29 -12.39 8.82
C LEU A 113 2.56 -10.90 9.05
N ARG A 114 3.64 -10.58 9.77
CA ARG A 114 4.01 -9.20 10.08
C ARG A 114 4.47 -8.45 8.83
N GLU A 115 5.18 -9.14 7.92
CA GLU A 115 5.51 -8.62 6.60
C GLU A 115 4.26 -8.19 5.83
N LYS A 116 3.22 -9.03 5.83
CA LYS A 116 1.96 -8.71 5.14
C LYS A 116 1.22 -7.56 5.80
N GLN A 117 1.14 -7.55 7.13
CA GLN A 117 0.52 -6.45 7.88
C GLN A 117 1.20 -5.10 7.60
N VAL A 118 2.53 -5.05 7.56
CA VAL A 118 3.29 -3.83 7.23
C VAL A 118 3.07 -3.43 5.76
N ALA A 119 3.15 -4.38 4.84
CA ALA A 119 2.90 -4.12 3.42
C ALA A 119 1.49 -3.54 3.21
N GLU A 120 0.45 -4.17 3.76
CA GLU A 120 -0.95 -3.73 3.66
C GLU A 120 -1.21 -2.38 4.35
N SER A 121 -0.41 -2.04 5.36
CA SER A 121 -0.46 -0.76 6.06
C SER A 121 0.39 0.33 5.41
N SER A 122 0.80 0.17 4.15
CA SER A 122 1.64 1.14 3.44
C SER A 122 0.98 1.74 2.19
N ARG A 123 1.27 3.01 1.90
CA ARG A 123 0.85 3.69 0.66
C ARG A 123 1.60 3.14 -0.56
N GLN A 124 2.88 2.81 -0.38
CA GLN A 124 3.71 2.17 -1.38
C GLN A 124 4.43 0.97 -0.75
N PHE A 125 4.43 -0.17 -1.42
CA PHE A 125 5.19 -1.34 -1.02
C PHE A 125 6.18 -1.70 -2.11
N VAL A 126 7.47 -1.64 -1.78
CA VAL A 126 8.57 -1.87 -2.71
C VAL A 126 9.33 -3.11 -2.29
N VAL A 127 9.60 -4.00 -3.25
CA VAL A 127 10.40 -5.21 -3.03
C VAL A 127 11.83 -4.97 -3.49
N ILE A 128 12.79 -5.47 -2.73
CA ILE A 128 14.21 -5.54 -3.13
C ILE A 128 14.70 -6.97 -3.16
N ALA A 129 15.43 -7.34 -4.21
CA ALA A 129 15.98 -8.69 -4.34
C ALA A 129 17.20 -8.73 -5.28
N ASP A 130 17.93 -9.83 -5.24
CA ASP A 130 18.90 -10.18 -6.28
C ASP A 130 18.21 -10.90 -7.46
N GLU A 131 18.90 -10.99 -8.60
CA GLU A 131 18.35 -11.51 -9.85
C GLU A 131 17.81 -12.94 -9.74
N SER A 132 18.35 -13.77 -8.84
CA SER A 132 17.91 -15.16 -8.67
C SER A 132 16.47 -15.30 -8.14
N LYS A 133 15.93 -14.23 -7.56
CA LYS A 133 14.57 -14.20 -7.02
C LYS A 133 13.50 -13.94 -8.08
N LEU A 134 13.89 -13.52 -9.29
CA LEU A 134 12.96 -13.38 -10.40
C LEU A 134 12.59 -14.76 -10.96
N VAL A 135 11.31 -15.07 -10.95
CA VAL A 135 10.77 -16.35 -11.44
C VAL A 135 9.73 -16.11 -12.53
N ARG A 136 9.49 -17.15 -13.34
CA ARG A 136 8.41 -17.11 -14.35
C ARG A 136 7.05 -17.39 -13.73
N ARG A 137 7.02 -18.23 -12.71
CA ARG A 137 5.84 -18.63 -11.97
C ARG A 137 6.19 -18.80 -10.50
N LEU A 138 5.31 -18.36 -9.61
CA LEU A 138 5.47 -18.60 -8.17
C LEU A 138 5.46 -20.10 -7.83
N GLY A 139 6.35 -20.50 -6.94
CA GLY A 139 6.54 -21.88 -6.46
C GLY A 139 7.49 -22.70 -7.32
N GLU A 140 8.18 -22.09 -8.29
CA GLU A 140 9.10 -22.80 -9.20
C GLU A 140 10.41 -23.21 -8.49
N HIS A 141 10.92 -22.40 -7.56
CA HIS A 141 12.20 -22.64 -6.89
C HIS A 141 12.06 -22.86 -5.38
N ASN A 142 11.09 -22.21 -4.73
CA ASN A 142 10.94 -22.19 -3.29
C ASN A 142 9.53 -22.68 -2.87
N PRO A 143 9.41 -23.34 -1.71
CA PRO A 143 8.11 -23.67 -1.17
C PRO A 143 7.35 -22.39 -0.77
N LEU A 144 6.02 -22.48 -0.74
CA LEU A 144 5.15 -21.49 -0.16
C LEU A 144 5.05 -21.71 1.37
N PRO A 145 5.54 -20.78 2.19
CA PRO A 145 5.37 -20.85 3.64
C PRO A 145 3.92 -20.53 4.03
N VAL A 146 3.37 -21.26 5.00
CA VAL A 146 2.03 -21.02 5.57
C VAL A 146 2.15 -21.02 7.09
N GLU A 147 1.83 -19.89 7.73
CA GLU A 147 1.79 -19.79 9.19
C GLU A 147 0.50 -20.42 9.72
N ILE A 148 0.63 -21.33 10.68
CA ILE A 148 -0.49 -22.06 11.30
C ILE A 148 -0.40 -22.00 12.82
N VAL A 149 -1.55 -21.99 13.49
CA VAL A 149 -1.60 -22.08 14.96
C VAL A 149 -1.10 -23.44 15.44
N GLU A 150 -0.61 -23.49 16.68
CA GLU A 150 -0.10 -24.70 17.32
C GLU A 150 -1.21 -25.74 17.58
N PHE A 151 -2.42 -25.29 17.95
CA PHE A 151 -3.53 -26.18 18.22
C PHE A 151 -3.96 -26.94 16.96
N ALA A 152 -3.98 -28.28 17.04
CA ALA A 152 -4.35 -29.18 15.95
C ALA A 152 -3.50 -28.98 14.66
N ALA A 153 -2.22 -28.62 14.80
CA ALA A 153 -1.31 -28.40 13.67
C ALA A 153 -1.24 -29.58 12.69
N GLU A 154 -1.17 -30.83 13.16
CA GLU A 154 -1.17 -32.03 12.31
C GLU A 154 -2.43 -32.12 11.43
N ARG A 155 -3.61 -31.81 12.00
CA ARG A 155 -4.86 -31.81 11.23
C ARG A 155 -4.89 -30.66 10.22
N THR A 156 -4.35 -29.49 10.58
CA THR A 156 -4.23 -28.35 9.68
C THR A 156 -3.32 -28.69 8.49
N ILE A 157 -2.16 -29.31 8.74
CA ILE A 157 -1.24 -29.79 7.71
C ILE A 157 -1.93 -30.78 6.77
N ALA A 158 -2.67 -31.75 7.32
CA ALA A 158 -3.42 -32.72 6.51
C ALA A 158 -4.45 -32.03 5.58
N ARG A 159 -5.17 -31.02 6.08
CA ARG A 159 -6.13 -30.23 5.26
C ARG A 159 -5.47 -29.40 4.18
N ILE A 160 -4.27 -28.87 4.44
CA ILE A 160 -3.47 -28.21 3.41
C ILE A 160 -3.10 -29.22 2.31
N GLY A 161 -2.72 -30.45 2.71
CA GLY A 161 -2.45 -31.55 1.77
C GLY A 161 -3.66 -31.97 0.92
N GLU A 162 -4.87 -31.88 1.45
CA GLU A 162 -6.12 -32.13 0.72
C GLU A 162 -6.33 -31.16 -0.47
N LEU A 163 -5.63 -30.00 -0.50
CA LEU A 163 -5.60 -29.09 -1.65
C LEU A 163 -4.64 -29.54 -2.78
N GLY A 164 -3.97 -30.69 -2.63
CA GLY A 164 -3.00 -31.20 -3.59
C GLY A 164 -1.58 -30.63 -3.42
N LEU A 165 -1.26 -30.06 -2.25
CA LEU A 165 0.07 -29.53 -1.93
C LEU A 165 0.89 -30.56 -1.14
N THR A 166 2.21 -30.60 -1.38
CA THR A 166 3.12 -31.29 -0.46
C THR A 166 3.44 -30.37 0.71
N ALA A 167 2.80 -30.61 1.86
CA ALA A 167 2.90 -29.78 3.06
C ALA A 167 3.84 -30.40 4.10
N ARG A 168 4.88 -29.66 4.52
CA ARG A 168 5.85 -30.12 5.53
C ARG A 168 6.00 -29.11 6.65
N LEU A 169 5.88 -29.55 7.90
CA LEU A 169 6.17 -28.70 9.05
C LEU A 169 7.64 -28.24 8.99
N ARG A 170 7.88 -26.93 9.09
CA ARG A 170 9.22 -26.37 9.15
C ARG A 170 9.84 -26.68 10.52
N LEU A 171 11.07 -27.17 10.50
CA LEU A 171 11.88 -27.40 11.70
C LEU A 171 12.94 -26.30 11.82
N ALA A 172 13.26 -25.92 13.05
CA ALA A 172 14.43 -25.11 13.37
C ALA A 172 15.71 -25.97 13.36
N ASP A 173 16.86 -25.33 13.51
CA ASP A 173 18.18 -26.00 13.48
C ASP A 173 18.34 -27.07 14.58
N ASP A 174 17.59 -26.95 15.68
CA ASP A 174 17.55 -27.92 16.78
C ASP A 174 16.61 -29.11 16.52
N GLY A 175 15.95 -29.15 15.36
CA GLY A 175 15.01 -30.19 14.96
C GLY A 175 13.60 -30.04 15.57
N LEU A 176 13.35 -29.01 16.39
CA LEU A 176 12.02 -28.72 16.91
C LEU A 176 11.18 -27.95 15.88
N PRO A 177 9.84 -27.96 15.97
CA PRO A 177 8.99 -27.13 15.13
C PRO A 177 9.39 -25.65 15.22
N TYR A 178 9.62 -25.02 14.06
CA TYR A 178 9.93 -23.61 13.98
C TYR A 178 8.80 -22.78 14.63
N ARG A 179 9.18 -21.76 15.41
CA ARG A 179 8.25 -20.82 16.04
C ARG A 179 8.44 -19.42 15.46
N THR A 180 7.36 -18.83 14.97
CA THR A 180 7.35 -17.44 14.49
C THR A 180 7.41 -16.45 15.65
N ASP A 181 7.70 -15.18 15.36
CA ASP A 181 7.60 -14.10 16.35
C ASP A 181 6.18 -13.96 16.95
N ASN A 182 5.17 -14.57 16.32
CA ASN A 182 3.78 -14.58 16.80
C ASN A 182 3.46 -15.85 17.61
N GLY A 183 4.43 -16.75 17.81
CA GLY A 183 4.29 -17.99 18.56
C GLY A 183 3.69 -19.17 17.78
N ASN A 184 3.45 -19.00 16.47
CA ASN A 184 2.84 -20.00 15.59
C ASN A 184 3.89 -20.90 14.93
N HIS A 185 3.45 -21.92 14.19
CA HIS A 185 4.30 -22.77 13.35
C HIS A 185 4.24 -22.37 11.88
N ILE A 186 5.20 -22.86 11.09
CA ILE A 186 5.19 -22.71 9.64
C ILE A 186 5.15 -24.07 8.96
N VAL A 187 4.35 -24.17 7.92
CA VAL A 187 4.28 -25.30 6.99
C VAL A 187 4.80 -24.84 5.64
N ASP A 188 5.83 -25.50 5.14
CA ASP A 188 6.38 -25.29 3.81
C ASP A 188 5.64 -26.16 2.79
N CYS A 189 4.98 -25.50 1.83
CA CYS A 189 4.11 -26.14 0.85
C CYS A 189 4.74 -26.08 -0.55
N THR A 190 5.06 -27.23 -1.15
CA THR A 190 5.47 -27.27 -2.57
C THR A 190 4.23 -27.11 -3.45
N VAL A 191 4.28 -26.14 -4.37
CA VAL A 191 3.15 -25.79 -5.25
C VAL A 191 3.29 -26.51 -6.60
N GLU A 192 2.77 -27.73 -6.67
CA GLU A 192 2.81 -28.54 -7.90
C GLU A 192 1.57 -28.37 -8.78
N ILE A 193 0.51 -27.77 -8.22
CA ILE A 193 -0.79 -27.60 -8.84
C ILE A 193 -0.88 -26.31 -9.66
N ASP A 194 -1.53 -26.37 -10.83
CA ASP A 194 -1.78 -25.20 -11.68
C ASP A 194 -3.02 -24.43 -11.20
N LEU A 195 -2.89 -23.80 -10.02
CA LEU A 195 -3.87 -22.86 -9.50
C LEU A 195 -3.31 -21.45 -9.55
N SER A 196 -4.17 -20.48 -9.88
CA SER A 196 -3.79 -19.07 -9.75
C SER A 196 -3.40 -18.76 -8.30
N PRO A 197 -2.34 -17.96 -8.05
CA PRO A 197 -1.90 -17.66 -6.69
C PRO A 197 -3.01 -17.06 -5.81
N LYS A 198 -3.91 -16.27 -6.40
CA LYS A 198 -5.06 -15.69 -5.67
C LYS A 198 -6.03 -16.75 -5.15
N LEU A 199 -6.37 -17.72 -5.99
CA LEU A 199 -7.27 -18.81 -5.60
C LEU A 199 -6.61 -19.73 -4.56
N LEU A 200 -5.30 -19.98 -4.71
CA LEU A 200 -4.53 -20.74 -3.74
C LEU A 200 -4.48 -20.04 -2.37
N ASP A 201 -4.19 -18.74 -2.34
CA ASP A 201 -4.18 -17.92 -1.12
C ASP A 201 -5.54 -17.97 -0.41
N ALA A 202 -6.63 -17.74 -1.15
CA ALA A 202 -7.98 -17.81 -0.60
C ALA A 202 -8.35 -19.21 -0.07
N SER A 203 -7.94 -20.26 -0.78
CA SER A 203 -8.22 -21.65 -0.38
C SER A 203 -7.48 -22.01 0.91
N LEU A 204 -6.20 -21.65 1.01
CA LEU A 204 -5.39 -21.85 2.23
C LEU A 204 -5.98 -21.07 3.42
N LYS A 205 -6.30 -19.79 3.23
CA LYS A 205 -6.91 -18.94 4.27
C LYS A 205 -8.28 -19.43 4.76
N SER A 206 -8.98 -20.23 3.97
CA SER A 206 -10.27 -20.82 4.38
C SER A 206 -10.13 -21.97 5.39
N ILE A 207 -8.92 -22.51 5.56
CA ILE A 207 -8.65 -23.61 6.49
C ILE A 207 -8.52 -23.03 7.91
N ALA A 208 -9.48 -23.36 8.78
CA ALA A 208 -9.36 -23.07 10.21
C ALA A 208 -8.04 -23.64 10.77
N GLY A 209 -7.23 -22.77 11.35
CA GLY A 209 -5.88 -23.06 11.83
C GLY A 209 -4.77 -22.41 11.01
N VAL A 210 -5.03 -22.06 9.75
CA VAL A 210 -4.15 -21.20 8.95
C VAL A 210 -4.30 -19.75 9.42
N VAL A 211 -3.18 -19.13 9.74
CA VAL A 211 -3.09 -17.73 10.17
C VAL A 211 -2.88 -16.84 8.96
N GLU A 212 -1.87 -17.14 8.14
CA GLU A 212 -1.53 -16.38 6.93
C GLU A 212 -0.63 -17.21 6.00
N THR A 213 -0.55 -16.82 4.74
CA THR A 213 0.28 -17.46 3.70
C THR A 213 1.42 -16.55 3.27
N GLY A 214 2.46 -17.15 2.70
CA GLY A 214 3.54 -16.45 2.04
C GLY A 214 3.18 -15.83 0.68
N LEU A 215 1.93 -15.92 0.23
CA LEU A 215 1.50 -15.35 -1.05
C LEU A 215 1.14 -13.87 -0.90
N PHE A 216 1.88 -13.01 -1.59
CA PHE A 216 1.60 -11.59 -1.68
C PHE A 216 1.09 -11.32 -3.10
N THR A 217 -0.21 -11.50 -3.28
CA THR A 217 -0.88 -11.46 -4.61
C THR A 217 -1.31 -10.05 -5.03
N HIS A 218 -1.08 -9.07 -4.17
CA HIS A 218 -1.49 -7.69 -4.32
C HIS A 218 -0.50 -6.72 -3.68
N GLY A 219 -0.43 -5.50 -4.19
CA GLY A 219 0.15 -4.37 -3.47
C GLY A 219 1.63 -4.06 -3.72
N CYS A 220 2.37 -4.93 -4.41
CA CYS A 220 3.75 -4.62 -4.80
C CYS A 220 3.75 -3.49 -5.84
N SER A 221 4.09 -2.28 -5.39
CA SER A 221 4.13 -1.07 -6.22
C SER A 221 5.33 -1.07 -7.17
N ALA A 222 6.45 -1.65 -6.74
CA ALA A 222 7.62 -1.87 -7.59
C ALA A 222 8.55 -2.94 -7.00
N ALA A 223 9.31 -3.59 -7.86
CA ALA A 223 10.43 -4.44 -7.48
C ALA A 223 11.74 -3.85 -8.02
N ILE A 224 12.74 -3.69 -7.16
CA ILE A 224 14.09 -3.24 -7.51
C ILE A 224 15.02 -4.43 -7.38
N ILE A 225 15.54 -4.87 -8.52
CA ILE A 225 16.34 -6.07 -8.66
C ILE A 225 17.80 -5.70 -8.94
N GLY A 226 18.72 -6.19 -8.12
CA GLY A 226 20.15 -6.12 -8.39
C GLY A 226 20.52 -7.19 -9.42
N MET A 227 21.18 -6.78 -10.50
CA MET A 227 21.48 -7.64 -11.64
C MET A 227 22.91 -8.18 -11.57
N THR A 228 23.13 -9.35 -12.17
CA THR A 228 24.46 -9.96 -12.28
C THR A 228 25.48 -9.07 -13.00
N ASP A 229 25.08 -8.15 -13.87
CA ASP A 229 25.99 -7.21 -14.53
C ASP A 229 26.36 -5.97 -13.68
N GLY A 230 25.88 -5.92 -12.43
CA GLY A 230 26.09 -4.83 -11.49
C GLY A 230 25.11 -3.67 -11.61
N SER A 231 24.20 -3.70 -12.57
CA SER A 231 23.10 -2.72 -12.66
C SER A 231 21.98 -3.03 -11.67
N THR A 232 21.07 -2.07 -11.49
CA THR A 232 19.77 -2.30 -10.84
C THR A 232 18.67 -2.08 -11.86
N ARG A 233 17.63 -2.92 -11.79
CA ARG A 233 16.43 -2.80 -12.63
C ARG A 233 15.20 -2.61 -11.76
N ARG A 234 14.39 -1.62 -12.11
CA ARG A 234 13.10 -1.37 -11.49
C ARG A 234 11.99 -1.89 -12.39
N PHE A 235 11.11 -2.69 -11.81
CA PHE A 235 9.86 -3.14 -12.41
C PHE A 235 8.72 -2.49 -11.64
N ASP A 236 7.90 -1.68 -12.30
CA ASP A 236 6.75 -1.05 -11.66
C ASP A 236 5.53 -1.97 -11.75
N GLY A 237 4.80 -2.07 -10.64
CA GLY A 237 3.53 -2.81 -10.55
C GLY A 237 2.35 -1.96 -11.03
N ASP A 238 1.16 -2.54 -10.97
CA ASP A 238 -0.07 -1.82 -11.29
C ASP A 238 -0.29 -0.67 -10.28
N THR A 239 -0.29 0.57 -10.79
CA THR A 239 -0.43 1.82 -10.03
C THR A 239 -1.74 1.94 -9.24
N SER A 240 -2.71 1.05 -9.49
CA SER A 240 -3.96 0.97 -8.73
C SER A 240 -3.86 0.22 -7.37
N ALA A 241 -2.74 -0.46 -7.10
CA ALA A 241 -2.61 -1.35 -5.94
C ALA A 241 -1.91 -0.71 -4.73
N ARG A 242 -2.63 0.06 -3.91
CA ARG A 242 -2.25 0.22 -2.49
C ARG A 242 -2.53 -1.12 -1.80
N ALA A 243 -1.57 -1.76 -1.14
CA ALA A 243 -1.70 -3.15 -0.66
C ALA A 243 -2.96 -3.43 0.18
N GLY A 244 -3.28 -2.59 1.18
CA GLY A 244 -4.51 -2.72 1.97
C GLY A 244 -5.80 -2.38 1.20
N VAL A 245 -5.74 -1.52 0.18
CA VAL A 245 -6.86 -1.21 -0.71
C VAL A 245 -7.10 -2.37 -1.67
N ALA A 246 -6.05 -3.02 -2.17
CA ALA A 246 -6.14 -4.07 -3.17
C ALA A 246 -6.79 -5.36 -2.64
N SER A 247 -6.46 -5.76 -1.41
CA SER A 247 -7.14 -6.88 -0.72
C SER A 247 -8.63 -6.59 -0.53
N PHE A 248 -8.95 -5.38 -0.05
CA PHE A 248 -10.33 -4.95 0.13
C PHE A 248 -11.09 -4.79 -1.21
N VAL A 249 -10.43 -4.33 -2.28
CA VAL A 249 -10.97 -4.27 -3.63
C VAL A 249 -11.24 -5.66 -4.17
N ALA A 250 -10.38 -6.64 -3.90
CA ALA A 250 -10.62 -8.02 -4.30
C ALA A 250 -11.90 -8.57 -3.63
N THR A 251 -12.09 -8.30 -2.33
CA THR A 251 -13.35 -8.61 -1.62
C THR A 251 -14.53 -7.91 -2.27
N LEU A 252 -14.44 -6.60 -2.54
CA LEU A 252 -15.51 -5.83 -3.16
C LEU A 252 -15.85 -6.28 -4.59
N ARG A 253 -14.84 -6.70 -5.39
CA ARG A 253 -15.05 -7.27 -6.73
C ARG A 253 -15.74 -8.64 -6.66
N ALA A 254 -15.42 -9.45 -5.65
CA ALA A 254 -16.09 -10.73 -5.41
C ALA A 254 -17.58 -10.56 -5.02
N MET A 255 -17.96 -9.42 -4.42
CA MET A 255 -19.34 -9.12 -4.06
C MET A 255 -20.27 -8.84 -5.25
N THR A 256 -19.80 -8.93 -6.51
CA THR A 256 -20.58 -8.68 -7.74
C THR A 256 -21.38 -7.39 -7.65
N MET A 257 -20.70 -6.28 -7.34
CA MET A 257 -21.37 -5.00 -7.20
C MET A 257 -21.89 -4.46 -8.54
N PRO A 258 -23.04 -3.77 -8.54
CA PRO A 258 -23.60 -3.21 -9.75
C PRO A 258 -22.69 -2.12 -10.31
N GLN A 259 -22.61 -2.06 -11.63
CA GLN A 259 -21.71 -1.15 -12.35
C GLN A 259 -22.51 -0.06 -13.08
N PRO A 260 -22.05 1.20 -13.06
CA PRO A 260 -22.67 2.26 -13.83
C PRO A 260 -22.54 2.00 -15.34
N ARG A 261 -23.52 2.47 -16.13
CA ARG A 261 -23.53 2.33 -17.60
C ARG A 261 -22.36 3.02 -18.30
N ARG A 262 -21.76 4.03 -17.66
CA ARG A 262 -20.58 4.77 -18.15
C ARG A 262 -19.60 4.93 -17.00
N LYS A 263 -18.29 4.97 -17.30
CA LYS A 263 -17.25 5.26 -16.30
C LYS A 263 -17.47 6.70 -15.79
N PRO A 264 -17.81 6.90 -14.50
CA PRO A 264 -18.18 8.22 -13.99
C PRO A 264 -16.95 9.08 -13.68
N MET A 265 -17.16 10.39 -13.60
CA MET A 265 -16.21 11.33 -13.03
C MET A 265 -16.62 11.63 -11.60
N ILE A 266 -15.78 11.30 -10.62
CA ILE A 266 -16.14 11.38 -9.20
C ILE A 266 -15.18 12.30 -8.45
N GLY A 267 -15.76 13.24 -7.69
CA GLY A 267 -15.07 14.06 -6.71
C GLY A 267 -15.45 13.63 -5.29
N VAL A 268 -14.55 12.99 -4.55
CA VAL A 268 -14.82 12.60 -3.16
C VAL A 268 -14.38 13.72 -2.22
N MET A 269 -15.33 14.31 -1.52
CA MET A 269 -15.15 15.47 -0.65
C MET A 269 -15.48 15.21 0.81
N GLY A 270 -15.12 16.16 1.67
CA GLY A 270 -15.39 16.13 3.11
C GLY A 270 -14.23 16.61 3.96
N VAL A 271 -14.48 16.83 5.24
CA VAL A 271 -13.50 17.32 6.21
C VAL A 271 -12.37 16.31 6.46
N SER A 272 -11.29 16.74 7.12
CA SER A 272 -10.16 15.87 7.44
C SER A 272 -10.61 14.69 8.32
N ALA A 273 -9.89 13.57 8.20
CA ALA A 273 -10.22 12.28 8.81
C ALA A 273 -11.56 11.63 8.40
N SER A 274 -12.28 12.18 7.41
CA SER A 274 -13.50 11.54 6.88
C SER A 274 -13.23 10.26 6.06
N GLY A 275 -11.97 10.01 5.68
CA GLY A 275 -11.59 8.80 4.94
C GLY A 275 -11.57 8.95 3.41
N LYS A 276 -11.60 10.19 2.88
CA LYS A 276 -11.58 10.49 1.44
C LYS A 276 -10.58 9.65 0.65
N SER A 277 -9.30 9.70 0.98
CA SER A 277 -8.25 8.98 0.23
C SER A 277 -8.45 7.46 0.21
N THR A 278 -9.04 6.89 1.27
CA THR A 278 -9.37 5.46 1.33
C THR A 278 -10.58 5.16 0.45
N ILE A 279 -11.70 5.88 0.63
CA ILE A 279 -12.92 5.68 -0.14
C ILE A 279 -12.70 5.95 -1.63
N GLY A 280 -11.98 7.02 -1.98
CA GLY A 280 -11.67 7.36 -3.35
C GLY A 280 -10.81 6.30 -4.05
N ALA A 281 -9.77 5.80 -3.39
CA ALA A 281 -8.95 4.72 -3.95
C ALA A 281 -9.76 3.43 -4.15
N LEU A 282 -10.64 3.09 -3.20
CA LEU A 282 -11.52 1.93 -3.29
C LEU A 282 -12.53 2.06 -4.44
N LEU A 283 -13.19 3.22 -4.57
CA LEU A 283 -14.12 3.49 -5.68
C LEU A 283 -13.43 3.39 -7.03
N ALA A 284 -12.26 4.01 -7.17
CA ALA A 284 -11.50 3.99 -8.42
C ALA A 284 -11.17 2.57 -8.86
N ALA A 285 -10.74 1.75 -7.90
CA ALA A 285 -10.39 0.36 -8.16
C ALA A 285 -11.62 -0.53 -8.43
N CYS A 286 -12.78 -0.25 -7.82
CA CYS A 286 -14.05 -0.94 -8.13
C CYS A 286 -14.62 -0.58 -9.51
N LEU A 287 -14.38 0.66 -9.97
CA LEU A 287 -14.85 1.19 -11.26
C LEU A 287 -13.85 1.00 -12.40
N ASP A 288 -12.63 0.53 -12.08
CA ASP A 288 -11.53 0.41 -13.03
C ASP A 288 -11.22 1.76 -13.73
N VAL A 289 -11.01 2.80 -12.91
CA VAL A 289 -10.68 4.16 -13.36
C VAL A 289 -9.46 4.71 -12.62
N PRO A 290 -8.74 5.69 -13.18
CA PRO A 290 -7.65 6.38 -12.50
C PRO A 290 -8.07 7.01 -11.17
N PHE A 291 -7.13 7.08 -10.23
CA PHE A 291 -7.28 7.73 -8.93
C PHE A 291 -6.22 8.83 -8.77
N ILE A 292 -6.64 10.00 -8.26
CA ILE A 292 -5.72 11.07 -7.85
C ILE A 292 -6.08 11.52 -6.43
N ASP A 293 -5.06 11.64 -5.57
CA ASP A 293 -5.18 12.40 -4.34
C ASP A 293 -4.94 13.88 -4.62
N GLY A 294 -5.95 14.72 -4.43
CA GLY A 294 -5.88 16.14 -4.76
C GLY A 294 -4.76 16.85 -4.00
N ASP A 295 -4.41 16.38 -2.80
CA ASP A 295 -3.31 16.95 -2.01
C ASP A 295 -1.95 16.82 -2.74
N ASP A 296 -1.77 15.80 -3.59
CA ASP A 296 -0.55 15.60 -4.39
C ASP A 296 -0.35 16.69 -5.46
N LEU A 297 -1.45 17.33 -5.88
CA LEU A 297 -1.44 18.36 -6.93
C LEU A 297 -1.02 19.75 -6.43
N HIS A 298 -0.81 19.93 -5.12
CA HIS A 298 -0.35 21.21 -4.58
C HIS A 298 0.96 21.67 -5.24
N PRO A 299 1.12 22.96 -5.55
CA PRO A 299 2.42 23.50 -5.95
C PRO A 299 3.40 23.47 -4.77
N GLN A 300 4.70 23.48 -5.07
CA GLN A 300 5.74 23.43 -4.04
C GLN A 300 5.63 24.60 -3.05
N SER A 301 5.20 25.77 -3.51
CA SER A 301 4.92 26.93 -2.66
C SER A 301 3.92 26.62 -1.54
N ASN A 302 2.82 25.92 -1.87
CA ASN A 302 1.79 25.56 -0.89
C ASN A 302 2.32 24.53 0.10
N ARG A 303 3.03 23.52 -0.41
CA ARG A 303 3.66 22.49 0.46
C ARG A 303 4.63 23.14 1.45
N ASN A 304 5.47 24.07 0.99
CA ASN A 304 6.41 24.78 1.85
C ASN A 304 5.69 25.63 2.90
N LYS A 305 4.63 26.38 2.52
CA LYS A 305 3.85 27.23 3.43
C LYS A 305 3.16 26.40 4.52
N MET A 306 2.53 25.29 4.15
CA MET A 306 1.91 24.36 5.09
C MET A 306 2.94 23.66 6.00
N HIS A 307 4.10 23.25 5.46
CA HIS A 307 5.19 22.66 6.24
C HIS A 307 5.76 23.65 7.27
N ALA A 308 5.76 24.94 6.95
CA ALA A 308 6.14 26.00 7.87
C ALA A 308 5.03 26.38 8.89
N GLY A 309 3.90 25.65 8.90
CA GLY A 309 2.79 25.87 9.84
C GLY A 309 1.86 27.02 9.48
N TYR A 310 2.02 27.64 8.31
CA TYR A 310 1.16 28.74 7.88
C TYR A 310 -0.05 28.20 7.08
N PRO A 311 -1.28 28.61 7.40
CA PRO A 311 -2.45 28.21 6.64
C PRO A 311 -2.41 28.82 5.23
N LEU A 312 -2.94 28.09 4.26
CA LEU A 312 -3.17 28.62 2.92
C LEU A 312 -4.35 29.60 2.93
N ASP A 313 -4.29 30.63 2.09
CA ASP A 313 -5.41 31.51 1.75
C ASP A 313 -6.03 31.13 0.38
N ASP A 314 -7.01 31.89 -0.09
CA ASP A 314 -7.68 31.60 -1.37
C ASP A 314 -6.77 31.79 -2.58
N ASN A 315 -5.84 32.76 -2.54
CA ASN A 315 -4.89 33.00 -3.61
C ASN A 315 -3.89 31.84 -3.71
N ASP A 316 -3.46 31.31 -2.57
CA ASP A 316 -2.61 30.11 -2.54
C ASP A 316 -3.33 28.89 -3.13
N ARG A 317 -4.64 28.73 -2.85
CA ARG A 317 -5.42 27.56 -3.27
C ARG A 317 -5.81 27.60 -4.74
N LEU A 318 -5.93 28.78 -5.35
CA LEU A 318 -6.41 28.93 -6.72
C LEU A 318 -5.58 28.14 -7.76
N PRO A 319 -4.23 28.19 -7.79
CA PRO A 319 -3.43 27.38 -8.71
C PRO A 319 -3.62 25.87 -8.51
N TRP A 320 -3.84 25.43 -7.27
CA TRP A 320 -4.08 24.02 -6.93
C TRP A 320 -5.45 23.55 -7.44
N LEU A 321 -6.50 24.34 -7.24
CA LEU A 321 -7.85 24.06 -7.75
C LEU A 321 -7.88 24.00 -9.28
N HIS A 322 -7.13 24.89 -9.95
CA HIS A 322 -6.99 24.83 -11.40
C HIS A 322 -6.30 23.56 -11.90
N ARG A 323 -5.33 23.00 -11.16
CA ARG A 323 -4.72 21.71 -11.49
C ARG A 323 -5.72 20.57 -11.37
N ILE A 324 -6.51 20.53 -10.29
CA ILE A 324 -7.60 19.55 -10.13
C ILE A 324 -8.58 19.64 -11.32
N ALA A 325 -9.03 20.85 -11.67
CA ALA A 325 -9.91 21.06 -12.82
C ALA A 325 -9.25 20.64 -14.16
N GLY A 326 -7.93 20.83 -14.28
CA GLY A 326 -7.14 20.41 -15.43
C GLY A 326 -7.12 18.89 -15.62
N GLU A 327 -6.88 18.14 -14.53
CA GLU A 327 -6.90 16.67 -14.55
C GLU A 327 -8.29 16.12 -14.94
N LEU A 328 -9.35 16.67 -14.34
CA LEU A 328 -10.73 16.29 -14.69
C LEU A 328 -11.03 16.56 -16.17
N ARG A 329 -10.57 17.70 -16.71
CA ARG A 329 -10.72 18.04 -18.13
C ARG A 329 -9.95 17.07 -19.02
N ALA A 330 -8.73 16.68 -18.62
CA ALA A 330 -7.91 15.73 -19.37
C ALA A 330 -8.58 14.35 -19.46
N TRP A 331 -9.08 13.82 -18.33
CA TRP A 331 -9.83 12.56 -18.31
C TRP A 331 -11.09 12.62 -19.17
N ARG A 332 -11.85 13.71 -19.05
CA ARG A 332 -13.04 13.96 -19.88
C ARG A 332 -12.73 13.94 -21.37
N GLN A 333 -11.68 14.64 -21.79
CA GLN A 333 -11.25 14.69 -23.20
C GLN A 333 -10.76 13.33 -23.71
N ALA A 334 -10.14 12.53 -22.85
CA ALA A 334 -9.74 11.16 -23.15
C ALA A 334 -10.91 10.15 -23.14
N GLY A 335 -12.11 10.56 -22.72
CA GLY A 335 -13.27 9.68 -22.58
C GLY A 335 -13.13 8.63 -21.49
N CYS A 336 -12.21 8.83 -20.53
CA CYS A 336 -12.08 7.96 -19.37
C CYS A 336 -12.81 8.58 -18.15
N GLY A 337 -13.35 7.71 -17.29
CA GLY A 337 -13.80 8.14 -15.96
C GLY A 337 -12.60 8.38 -15.05
N GLY A 338 -12.85 8.77 -13.81
CA GLY A 338 -11.78 9.02 -12.84
C GLY A 338 -12.33 9.36 -11.46
N VAL A 339 -11.52 9.14 -10.44
CA VAL A 339 -11.83 9.53 -9.06
C VAL A 339 -10.75 10.46 -8.56
N ILE A 340 -11.15 11.65 -8.11
CA ILE A 340 -10.28 12.59 -7.42
C ILE A 340 -10.79 12.83 -6.01
N VAL A 341 -9.90 12.85 -5.02
CA VAL A 341 -10.25 13.23 -3.65
C VAL A 341 -9.73 14.65 -3.38
N SER A 342 -10.54 15.50 -2.75
CA SER A 342 -10.10 16.81 -2.27
C SER A 342 -11.09 17.31 -1.22
N SER A 343 -10.67 18.22 -0.34
CA SER A 343 -11.55 18.73 0.72
C SER A 343 -12.82 19.38 0.15
N LEU A 344 -12.69 20.19 -0.92
CA LEU A 344 -13.78 20.83 -1.68
C LEU A 344 -14.92 21.42 -0.83
N LEU A 345 -14.56 22.00 0.32
CA LEU A 345 -15.51 22.34 1.39
C LEU A 345 -16.43 23.49 1.01
N THR A 346 -15.98 24.45 0.20
CA THR A 346 -16.77 25.61 -0.23
C THR A 346 -17.33 25.41 -1.63
N ARG A 347 -18.49 26.00 -1.91
CA ARG A 347 -19.11 26.01 -3.23
C ARG A 347 -18.21 26.65 -4.27
N HIS A 348 -17.54 27.74 -3.91
CA HIS A 348 -16.59 28.41 -4.82
C HIS A 348 -15.50 27.45 -5.34
N TYR A 349 -14.93 26.62 -4.46
CA TYR A 349 -13.91 25.65 -4.87
C TYR A 349 -14.51 24.54 -5.74
N ARG A 350 -15.73 24.10 -5.44
CA ARG A 350 -16.44 23.12 -6.26
C ARG A 350 -16.76 23.65 -7.64
N ASP A 351 -17.21 24.89 -7.77
CA ASP A 351 -17.48 25.52 -9.06
C ASP A 351 -16.21 25.63 -9.93
N LEU A 352 -15.08 26.01 -9.33
CA LEU A 352 -13.78 26.02 -10.01
C LEU A 352 -13.39 24.62 -10.52
N VAL A 353 -13.56 23.59 -9.69
CA VAL A 353 -13.23 22.21 -10.07
C VAL A 353 -14.20 21.67 -11.13
N ARG A 354 -15.51 21.93 -10.99
CA ARG A 354 -16.57 21.57 -11.96
C ARG A 354 -16.40 22.27 -13.30
N SER A 355 -15.71 23.41 -13.37
CA SER A 355 -15.34 24.04 -14.66
C SER A 355 -14.45 23.14 -15.55
N GLY A 356 -13.76 22.16 -14.96
CA GLY A 356 -13.03 21.11 -15.68
C GLY A 356 -13.93 20.01 -16.22
N CYS A 357 -14.98 19.65 -15.46
CA CYS A 357 -15.93 18.60 -15.78
C CYS A 357 -17.30 18.91 -15.15
N PRO A 358 -18.24 19.49 -15.92
CA PRO A 358 -19.59 19.83 -15.41
C PRO A 358 -20.41 18.63 -14.95
N GLU A 359 -20.14 17.45 -15.52
CA GLU A 359 -20.75 16.16 -15.16
C GLU A 359 -20.11 15.48 -13.94
N LEU A 360 -19.24 16.17 -13.19
CA LEU A 360 -18.64 15.66 -11.95
C LEU A 360 -19.72 15.29 -10.92
N VAL A 361 -19.67 14.04 -10.45
CA VAL A 361 -20.51 13.54 -9.35
C VAL A 361 -19.73 13.67 -8.05
N LEU A 362 -20.27 14.43 -7.10
CA LEU A 362 -19.66 14.62 -5.79
C LEU A 362 -20.10 13.53 -4.83
N VAL A 363 -19.13 12.88 -4.17
CA VAL A 363 -19.38 12.01 -3.02
C VAL A 363 -18.98 12.79 -1.77
N ASN A 364 -19.97 13.33 -1.07
CA ASN A 364 -19.75 14.09 0.15
C ASN A 364 -19.74 13.16 1.38
N LEU A 365 -18.54 12.94 1.94
CA LEU A 365 -18.36 12.16 3.15
C LEU A 365 -18.59 13.04 4.39
N THR A 366 -19.64 12.71 5.13
CA THR A 366 -20.07 13.45 6.33
C THR A 366 -19.94 12.58 7.58
N GLY A 367 -19.73 13.20 8.74
CA GLY A 367 -19.70 12.49 10.02
C GLY A 367 -19.71 13.47 11.18
N SER A 368 -20.04 12.98 12.37
CA SER A 368 -20.06 13.80 13.58
C SER A 368 -18.65 14.32 13.93
N ARG A 369 -18.60 15.52 14.53
CA ARG A 369 -17.34 16.10 15.04
C ARG A 369 -16.62 15.14 15.97
N ASP A 370 -17.35 14.48 16.87
CA ASP A 370 -16.80 13.55 17.85
C ASP A 370 -16.18 12.30 17.23
N LEU A 371 -16.81 11.75 16.18
CA LEU A 371 -16.24 10.64 15.42
C LEU A 371 -14.92 11.05 14.77
N LEU A 372 -14.91 12.19 14.09
CA LEU A 372 -13.74 12.68 13.36
C LEU A 372 -12.60 13.05 14.32
N ALA A 373 -12.92 13.68 15.45
CA ALA A 373 -11.96 13.95 16.52
C ALA A 373 -11.35 12.67 17.08
N ARG A 374 -12.17 11.63 17.33
CA ARG A 374 -11.66 10.30 17.74
C ARG A 374 -10.73 9.68 16.69
N ARG A 375 -11.10 9.77 15.40
CA ARG A 375 -10.25 9.28 14.29
C ARG A 375 -8.94 10.04 14.16
N ILE A 376 -8.92 11.34 14.44
CA ILE A 376 -7.69 12.16 14.47
C ILE A 376 -6.84 11.79 15.69
N ALA A 377 -7.44 11.68 16.87
CA ALA A 377 -6.73 11.32 18.11
C ALA A 377 -6.06 9.94 18.04
N GLY A 378 -6.65 9.00 17.30
CA GLY A 378 -6.05 7.67 17.04
C GLY A 378 -4.90 7.67 16.01
N ARG A 379 -4.63 8.78 15.31
CA ARG A 379 -3.51 8.90 14.36
C ARG A 379 -2.27 9.42 15.09
N HIS A 380 -1.40 8.52 15.53
CA HIS A 380 -0.09 8.89 16.04
C HIS A 380 0.82 9.33 14.87
N GLY A 381 1.25 10.60 14.85
CA GLY A 381 2.31 11.08 13.94
C GLY A 381 1.99 12.29 13.04
N HIS A 382 0.73 12.73 12.96
CA HIS A 382 0.39 14.04 12.39
C HIS A 382 -0.30 14.88 13.46
N PHE A 383 0.44 15.82 14.05
CA PHE A 383 -0.16 16.83 14.91
C PHE A 383 -1.05 17.73 14.04
N MET A 384 -2.32 17.38 13.91
CA MET A 384 -3.35 18.29 13.43
C MET A 384 -3.89 19.05 14.64
N PRO A 385 -3.76 20.38 14.69
CA PRO A 385 -4.35 21.15 15.78
C PRO A 385 -5.86 20.93 15.80
N PRO A 386 -6.49 20.76 16.98
CA PRO A 386 -7.94 20.61 17.12
C PRO A 386 -8.72 21.67 16.34
N ASP A 387 -8.19 22.89 16.30
CA ASP A 387 -8.73 24.06 15.63
C ASP A 387 -8.90 23.87 14.10
N LEU A 388 -8.13 22.98 13.48
CA LEU A 388 -8.26 22.69 12.04
C LEU A 388 -9.59 22.02 11.74
N LEU A 389 -10.04 21.09 12.60
CA LEU A 389 -11.32 20.43 12.41
C LEU A 389 -12.46 21.45 12.54
N ASP A 390 -12.37 22.34 13.53
CA ASP A 390 -13.35 23.40 13.75
C ASP A 390 -13.39 24.39 12.57
N SER A 391 -12.24 24.80 12.05
CA SER A 391 -12.17 25.66 10.85
C SER A 391 -12.77 24.99 9.60
N GLN A 392 -12.62 23.67 9.46
CA GLN A 392 -13.13 22.94 8.30
C GLN A 392 -14.64 22.71 8.39
N PHE A 393 -15.18 22.48 9.58
CA PHE A 393 -16.61 22.48 9.80
C PHE A 393 -17.22 23.87 9.57
N ALA A 394 -16.55 24.93 10.01
CA ALA A 394 -17.00 26.30 9.76
C ALA A 394 -17.00 26.67 8.26
N ALA A 395 -16.03 26.15 7.50
CA ALA A 395 -15.91 26.37 6.05
C ALA A 395 -16.75 25.40 5.20
N LEU A 396 -17.36 24.37 5.79
CA LEU A 396 -18.11 23.35 5.05
C LEU A 396 -19.46 23.92 4.59
N GLU A 397 -19.58 24.10 3.29
CA GLU A 397 -20.82 24.39 2.60
C GLU A 397 -21.29 23.09 1.93
N PRO A 398 -22.36 22.43 2.41
CA PRO A 398 -22.87 21.21 1.78
C PRO A 398 -23.18 21.43 0.28
N PRO A 399 -23.05 20.40 -0.58
CA PRO A 399 -23.43 20.52 -1.98
C PRO A 399 -24.88 21.01 -2.16
N GLY A 400 -25.07 21.99 -3.02
CA GLY A 400 -26.38 22.55 -3.36
C GLY A 400 -27.21 21.62 -4.27
N ALA A 401 -28.49 21.94 -4.45
CA ALA A 401 -29.40 21.14 -5.29
C ALA A 401 -29.02 21.12 -6.78
N ASP A 402 -28.23 22.09 -7.25
CA ASP A 402 -27.69 22.17 -8.62
C ASP A 402 -26.33 21.44 -8.78
N GLU A 403 -25.82 20.84 -7.71
CA GLU A 403 -24.62 20.02 -7.72
C GLU A 403 -25.03 18.55 -7.70
N THR A 404 -24.60 17.77 -8.71
CA THR A 404 -24.82 16.32 -8.72
C THR A 404 -24.00 15.71 -7.59
N ALA A 405 -24.63 15.44 -6.46
CA ALA A 405 -23.95 15.05 -5.25
C ALA A 405 -24.72 13.98 -4.47
N MET A 406 -23.98 13.03 -3.91
CA MET A 406 -24.47 12.08 -2.93
C MET A 406 -23.78 12.31 -1.59
N THR A 407 -24.57 12.48 -0.55
CA THR A 407 -24.06 12.53 0.83
C THR A 407 -24.08 11.13 1.45
N VAL A 408 -22.96 10.76 2.07
CA VAL A 408 -22.75 9.46 2.69
C VAL A 408 -22.17 9.67 4.09
N ASP A 409 -22.80 9.04 5.09
CA ASP A 409 -22.38 9.12 6.49
C ASP A 409 -21.29 8.09 6.78
N ILE A 410 -20.13 8.56 7.25
CA ILE A 410 -18.94 7.76 7.52
C ILE A 410 -19.01 6.95 8.83
N ASP A 411 -20.11 7.02 9.59
CA ASP A 411 -20.35 6.12 10.72
C ASP A 411 -20.49 4.66 10.25
N ALA A 412 -20.85 4.42 8.98
CA ALA A 412 -20.89 3.09 8.40
C ALA A 412 -19.49 2.53 8.06
N SER A 413 -19.39 1.20 7.98
CA SER A 413 -18.15 0.52 7.57
C SER A 413 -17.76 0.91 6.13
N PRO A 414 -16.46 0.93 5.77
CA PRO A 414 -16.04 1.21 4.40
C PRO A 414 -16.71 0.31 3.34
N ILE A 415 -17.04 -0.95 3.65
CA ILE A 415 -17.77 -1.84 2.74
C ILE A 415 -19.15 -1.26 2.47
N THR A 416 -19.89 -0.94 3.53
CA THR A 416 -21.24 -0.37 3.44
C THR A 416 -21.23 0.95 2.66
N LEU A 417 -20.24 1.81 2.89
CA LEU A 417 -20.07 3.07 2.14
C LEU A 417 -19.89 2.79 0.65
N ILE A 418 -18.93 1.94 0.29
CA ILE A 418 -18.63 1.63 -1.11
C ILE A 418 -19.82 0.94 -1.78
N THR A 419 -20.43 -0.07 -1.16
CA THR A 419 -21.61 -0.75 -1.72
C THR A 419 -22.75 0.24 -1.94
N THR A 420 -23.00 1.14 -0.98
CA THR A 420 -23.99 2.20 -1.13
C THR A 420 -23.66 3.08 -2.32
N ILE A 421 -22.42 3.58 -2.42
CA ILE A 421 -21.97 4.47 -3.51
C ILE A 421 -21.99 3.76 -4.87
N MET A 422 -21.63 2.49 -4.95
CA MET A 422 -21.61 1.72 -6.20
C MET A 422 -23.01 1.42 -6.69
N GLN A 423 -23.93 1.05 -5.79
CA GLN A 423 -25.36 1.06 -6.11
C GLN A 423 -25.72 2.47 -6.59
N ARG A 424 -25.28 3.53 -5.86
CA ARG A 424 -25.41 4.96 -6.23
C ARG A 424 -25.11 5.28 -7.69
N LEU A 425 -24.02 4.75 -8.17
CA LEU A 425 -23.60 5.03 -9.53
C LEU A 425 -24.38 4.18 -10.53
N ALA A 426 -24.77 2.96 -10.15
CA ALA A 426 -25.49 2.03 -11.01
C ALA A 426 -26.92 2.45 -11.32
N ASP A 427 -27.69 2.90 -10.32
CA ASP A 427 -29.07 3.36 -10.57
C ASP A 427 -29.11 4.80 -11.14
N GLY A 428 -27.93 5.40 -11.36
CA GLY A 428 -27.76 6.73 -11.95
C GLY A 428 -28.13 7.86 -11.00
N TYR A 429 -27.84 7.65 -9.70
CA TYR A 429 -28.32 8.46 -8.58
C TYR A 429 -28.05 9.95 -8.68
#